data_AF-A0A9D6FS32-F1
#
_entry.id   AF-A0A9D6FS32-F1
#
_cell.length_a   1.000
_cell.length_b   1.000
_cell.length_c   1.000
_cell.angle_alpha   90.00
_cell.angle_beta   90.00
_cell.angle_gamma   90.00
#
_symmetry.space_group_name_H-M   'P 1'
#
loop_
_entity.id
_entity.type
_entity.pdbx_description
1 polymer ?
#
loop_
_entity_poly.entity_id
_entity_poly.type
_entity_poly.pdbx_seq_one_letter_code
_entity_poly.pdbx_strand_id
1 'polypeptide(L)'
;MIVLIVGWALAQDSEREIVNRRAEARGAYLANPESLYRHYCSHCHGDDATGSGRLWATELPVKPADLTRSRLDAQALERFILEGSAASGKSNLCPPWKRTLAAPDAKRLARHLVALRGEAAVSPTAPSAPPAENRRPFPWAISAVILAEIALLAWMLRRREEPPDVVPQDPPVCR
;
A
#
# COMPACT_ATOMS: atom_id res chain seq x y z
N MET A 1 31.81 -20.59 10.47
CA MET A 1 31.63 -19.81 9.22
C MET A 1 30.52 -20.39 8.33
N ILE A 2 30.55 -21.69 7.99
CA ILE A 2 29.55 -22.34 7.10
C ILE A 2 28.10 -22.24 7.62
N VAL A 3 27.86 -22.47 8.92
CA VAL A 3 26.51 -22.40 9.52
C VAL A 3 25.89 -20.99 9.43
N LEU A 4 26.70 -19.93 9.55
CA LEU A 4 26.24 -18.55 9.42
C LEU A 4 25.89 -18.19 7.97
N ILE A 5 26.63 -18.73 6.99
CA ILE A 5 26.38 -18.52 5.56
C ILE A 5 25.10 -19.23 5.12
N VAL A 6 24.89 -20.47 5.57
CA VAL A 6 23.67 -21.25 5.26
C VAL A 6 22.45 -20.63 5.94
N GLY A 7 22.57 -20.19 7.20
CA GLY A 7 21.49 -19.50 7.90
C GLY A 7 21.07 -18.18 7.22
N TRP A 8 22.03 -17.40 6.75
CA TRP A 8 21.75 -16.16 6.01
C TRP A 8 21.13 -16.42 4.63
N ALA A 9 21.58 -17.47 3.93
CA ALA A 9 21.02 -17.86 2.63
C ALA A 9 19.56 -18.33 2.75
N LEU A 10 19.22 -19.11 3.78
CA LEU A 10 17.85 -19.57 4.03
C LEU A 10 16.92 -18.42 4.46
N ALA A 11 17.41 -17.49 5.30
CA ALA A 11 16.66 -16.29 5.65
C ALA A 11 16.33 -15.46 4.40
N GLN A 12 17.32 -15.22 3.52
CA GLN A 12 17.10 -14.51 2.26
C GLN A 12 16.12 -15.20 1.31
N ASP A 13 16.07 -16.54 1.29
CA ASP A 13 15.18 -17.27 0.40
C ASP A 13 13.70 -17.06 0.80
N SER A 14 13.41 -17.13 2.10
CA SER A 14 12.06 -16.86 2.63
C SER A 14 11.58 -15.42 2.40
N GLU A 15 12.47 -14.43 2.53
CA GLU A 15 12.15 -13.03 2.26
C GLU A 15 11.84 -12.81 0.78
N ARG A 16 12.64 -13.42 -0.11
CA ARG A 16 12.43 -13.36 -1.56
C ARG A 16 11.09 -14.00 -1.96
N GLU A 17 10.72 -15.14 -1.37
CA GLU A 17 9.43 -15.80 -1.62
C GLU A 17 8.24 -14.89 -1.23
N ILE A 18 8.33 -14.18 -0.10
CA ILE A 18 7.28 -13.24 0.34
C ILE A 18 7.17 -12.06 -0.63
N VAL A 19 8.29 -11.48 -1.04
CA VAL A 19 8.31 -10.36 -2.00
C VAL A 19 7.71 -10.78 -3.35
N ASN A 20 8.08 -11.96 -3.85
CA ASN A 20 7.58 -12.48 -5.12
C ASN A 20 6.07 -12.73 -5.06
N ARG A 21 5.55 -13.37 -4.02
CA ARG A 21 4.10 -13.57 -3.86
C ARG A 21 3.31 -12.28 -3.83
N ARG A 22 3.83 -11.24 -3.17
CA ARG A 22 3.20 -9.90 -3.15
C ARG A 22 3.22 -9.26 -4.53
N ALA A 23 4.33 -9.40 -5.27
CA ALA A 23 4.45 -8.89 -6.63
C ALA A 23 3.46 -9.58 -7.58
N GLU A 24 3.34 -10.90 -7.49
CA GLU A 24 2.38 -11.69 -8.26
C GLU A 24 0.93 -11.32 -7.94
N ALA A 25 0.57 -11.24 -6.65
CA ALA A 25 -0.77 -10.82 -6.22
C ALA A 25 -1.12 -9.41 -6.70
N ARG A 26 -0.16 -8.47 -6.63
CA ARG A 26 -0.32 -7.13 -7.19
C ARG A 26 -0.50 -7.17 -8.70
N GLY A 27 0.30 -7.95 -9.41
CA GLY A 27 0.18 -8.14 -10.86
C GLY A 27 -1.19 -8.67 -11.25
N ALA A 28 -1.70 -9.68 -10.54
CA ALA A 28 -3.03 -10.24 -10.75
C ALA A 28 -4.15 -9.21 -10.49
N TYR A 29 -4.05 -8.41 -9.43
CA TYR A 29 -5.00 -7.33 -9.15
C TYR A 29 -5.00 -6.25 -10.25
N LEU A 30 -3.82 -5.82 -10.69
CA LEU A 30 -3.68 -4.80 -11.75
C LEU A 30 -3.97 -5.34 -13.16
N ALA A 31 -4.10 -6.66 -13.32
CA ALA A 31 -4.51 -7.26 -14.59
C ALA A 31 -5.96 -6.89 -14.95
N ASN A 32 -6.84 -6.76 -13.96
CA ASN A 32 -8.23 -6.33 -14.10
C ASN A 32 -8.29 -4.81 -14.37
N PRO A 33 -8.89 -4.34 -15.49
CA PRO A 33 -8.86 -2.93 -15.85
C PRO A 33 -9.63 -2.02 -14.89
N GLU A 34 -10.69 -2.51 -14.23
CA GLU A 34 -11.41 -1.74 -13.21
C GLU A 34 -10.54 -1.54 -11.96
N SER A 35 -9.89 -2.60 -11.48
CA SER A 35 -8.94 -2.53 -10.36
C SER A 35 -7.75 -1.61 -10.67
N LEU A 36 -7.25 -1.66 -11.90
CA LEU A 36 -6.19 -0.79 -12.41
C LEU A 36 -6.64 0.69 -12.43
N TYR A 37 -7.86 0.95 -12.90
CA TYR A 37 -8.48 2.28 -12.88
C TYR A 37 -8.60 2.82 -11.45
N ARG A 38 -9.15 2.02 -10.52
CA ARG A 38 -9.27 2.39 -9.11
C ARG A 38 -7.91 2.66 -8.45
N HIS A 39 -6.87 1.93 -8.83
CA HIS A 39 -5.54 2.10 -8.25
C HIS A 39 -4.84 3.39 -8.71
N TYR A 40 -4.96 3.75 -10.00
CA TYR A 40 -4.19 4.87 -10.57
C TYR A 40 -5.01 6.14 -10.87
N CYS A 41 -6.29 5.99 -11.21
CA CYS A 41 -7.07 7.08 -11.83
C CYS A 41 -8.17 7.63 -10.91
N SER A 42 -8.82 6.78 -10.11
CA SER A 42 -10.02 7.20 -9.36
C SER A 42 -9.74 8.24 -8.27
N HIS A 43 -8.51 8.34 -7.78
CA HIS A 43 -8.10 9.38 -6.83
C HIS A 43 -8.39 10.80 -7.34
N CYS A 44 -8.25 11.03 -8.65
CA CYS A 44 -8.56 12.31 -9.29
C CYS A 44 -9.89 12.27 -10.06
N HIS A 45 -10.18 11.17 -10.77
CA HIS A 45 -11.35 11.08 -11.64
C HIS A 45 -12.62 10.55 -10.95
N GLY A 46 -12.53 10.09 -9.70
CA GLY A 46 -13.64 9.47 -8.97
C GLY A 46 -13.79 7.99 -9.33
N ASP A 47 -14.44 7.21 -8.46
CA ASP A 47 -14.71 5.79 -8.73
C ASP A 47 -15.71 5.62 -9.90
N ASP A 48 -16.52 6.64 -10.16
CA ASP A 48 -17.50 6.75 -11.26
C ASP A 48 -16.93 7.39 -12.54
N ALA A 49 -15.65 7.80 -12.52
CA ALA A 49 -14.97 8.45 -13.64
C ALA A 49 -15.54 9.79 -14.11
N THR A 50 -16.31 10.49 -13.26
CA THR A 50 -16.95 11.78 -13.60
C THR A 50 -16.08 13.01 -13.33
N GLY A 51 -14.83 12.82 -12.92
CA GLY A 51 -13.93 13.90 -12.52
C GLY A 51 -14.16 14.38 -11.09
N SER A 52 -14.75 13.53 -10.24
CA SER A 52 -15.20 13.85 -8.87
C SER A 52 -14.28 13.26 -7.78
N GLY A 53 -13.04 12.90 -8.13
CA GLY A 53 -12.11 12.26 -7.19
C GLY A 53 -11.72 13.16 -6.01
N ARG A 54 -11.33 12.54 -4.90
CA ARG A 54 -10.98 13.27 -3.66
C ARG A 54 -9.86 14.28 -3.86
N LEU A 55 -8.87 13.97 -4.68
CA LEU A 55 -7.74 14.89 -4.94
C LEU A 55 -8.15 16.12 -5.76
N TRP A 56 -9.23 16.05 -6.54
CA TRP A 56 -9.77 17.23 -7.19
C TRP A 56 -10.30 18.23 -6.17
N ALA A 57 -11.02 17.76 -5.15
CA ALA A 57 -11.66 18.65 -4.18
C ALA A 57 -10.67 19.42 -3.29
N THR A 58 -9.42 18.95 -3.17
CA THR A 58 -8.44 19.54 -2.25
C THR A 58 -7.16 20.04 -2.91
N GLU A 59 -6.66 19.40 -3.97
CA GLU A 59 -5.29 19.63 -4.47
C GLU A 59 -5.20 20.22 -5.88
N LEU A 60 -6.27 20.19 -6.68
CA LEU A 60 -6.20 20.56 -8.09
C LEU A 60 -6.93 21.88 -8.38
N PRO A 61 -6.29 22.83 -9.09
CA PRO A 61 -6.92 24.10 -9.46
C PRO A 61 -7.97 23.95 -10.58
N VAL A 62 -8.00 22.80 -11.27
CA VAL A 62 -8.88 22.53 -12.41
C VAL A 62 -9.51 21.16 -12.26
N LYS A 63 -10.82 21.08 -12.54
CA LYS A 63 -11.58 19.84 -12.46
C LYS A 63 -11.06 18.83 -13.47
N PRO A 64 -10.69 17.61 -13.07
CA PRO A 64 -10.39 16.53 -13.99
C PRO A 64 -11.57 16.27 -14.92
N ALA A 65 -11.29 15.89 -16.16
CA ALA A 65 -12.33 15.63 -17.14
C ALA A 65 -13.23 14.47 -16.72
N ASP A 66 -14.52 14.58 -17.06
CA ASP A 66 -15.47 13.48 -17.02
C ASP A 66 -15.14 12.48 -18.14
N LEU A 67 -14.58 11.33 -17.75
CA LEU A 67 -14.11 10.31 -18.69
C LEU A 67 -15.28 9.55 -19.33
N THR A 68 -16.43 9.50 -18.68
CA THR A 68 -17.67 8.89 -19.22
C THR A 68 -18.22 9.69 -20.41
N ARG A 69 -17.86 10.98 -20.50
CA ARG A 69 -18.23 11.88 -21.60
C ARG A 69 -17.14 12.05 -22.66
N SER A 70 -16.00 11.39 -22.49
CA SER A 70 -14.92 11.44 -23.47
C SER A 70 -15.39 10.90 -24.82
N ARG A 71 -15.02 11.58 -25.92
CA ARG A 71 -15.30 11.11 -27.29
C ARG A 71 -14.09 10.44 -27.96
N LEU A 72 -12.98 10.31 -27.25
CA LEU A 72 -11.76 9.70 -27.77
C LEU A 72 -11.97 8.20 -27.99
N ASP A 73 -11.40 7.61 -29.05
CA ASP A 73 -11.38 6.15 -29.16
C ASP A 73 -10.37 5.54 -28.17
N ALA A 74 -10.34 4.20 -28.09
CA ALA A 74 -9.42 3.50 -27.19
C ALA A 74 -7.95 3.77 -27.52
N GLN A 75 -7.60 4.00 -28.79
CA GLN A 75 -6.20 4.23 -29.19
C GLN A 75 -5.73 5.64 -28.79
N ALA A 76 -6.59 6.64 -28.95
CA ALA A 76 -6.37 8.00 -28.51
C ALA A 76 -6.30 8.09 -26.99
N LEU A 77 -7.17 7.36 -26.28
CA LEU A 77 -7.08 7.25 -24.81
C LEU A 77 -5.79 6.57 -24.36
N GLU A 78 -5.37 5.48 -25.00
CA GLU A 78 -4.11 4.80 -24.69
C GLU A 78 -2.93 5.77 -24.82
N ARG A 79 -2.86 6.54 -25.91
CA ARG A 79 -1.83 7.59 -26.07
C ARG A 79 -1.91 8.64 -24.97
N PHE A 80 -3.11 9.10 -24.63
CA PHE A 80 -3.29 10.10 -23.56
C PHE A 80 -2.84 9.58 -22.19
N ILE A 81 -3.11 8.30 -21.89
CA ILE A 81 -2.66 7.64 -20.66
C ILE A 81 -1.13 7.56 -20.64
N LEU A 82 -0.51 7.13 -21.74
CA LEU A 82 0.94 6.92 -21.79
C LEU A 82 1.72 8.24 -21.75
N GLU A 83 1.27 9.25 -22.50
CA GLU A 83 1.99 10.52 -22.68
C GLU A 83 1.51 11.66 -21.76
N GLY A 84 0.40 11.46 -21.07
CA GLY A 84 -0.19 12.45 -20.16
C GLY A 84 -0.89 13.60 -20.90
N SER A 85 -1.53 14.48 -20.12
CA SER A 85 -2.37 15.55 -20.68
C SER A 85 -1.58 16.66 -21.35
N ALA A 86 -0.35 16.92 -20.90
CA ALA A 86 0.52 17.95 -21.48
C ALA A 86 0.89 17.66 -22.94
N ALA A 87 1.13 16.38 -23.29
CA ALA A 87 1.44 15.97 -24.65
C ALA A 87 0.28 16.21 -25.64
N SER A 88 -0.94 16.40 -25.12
CA SER A 88 -2.13 16.74 -25.91
C SER A 88 -2.49 18.24 -25.83
N GLY A 89 -1.54 19.10 -25.43
CA GLY A 89 -1.74 20.54 -25.29
C GLY A 89 -2.72 20.94 -24.18
N LYS A 90 -2.93 20.08 -23.18
CA LYS A 90 -3.75 20.35 -22.00
C LYS A 90 -2.87 20.64 -20.79
N SER A 91 -3.46 20.72 -19.60
CA SER A 91 -2.70 20.91 -18.35
C SER A 91 -1.64 19.82 -18.15
N ASN A 92 -0.66 20.06 -17.30
CA ASN A 92 0.34 19.08 -16.88
C ASN A 92 -0.10 18.25 -15.66
N LEU A 93 -1.37 18.35 -15.24
CA LEU A 93 -1.88 17.75 -14.01
C LEU A 93 -2.21 16.27 -14.14
N CYS A 94 -2.49 15.76 -15.34
CA CYS A 94 -2.59 14.32 -15.59
C CYS A 94 -1.21 13.82 -16.08
N PRO A 95 -0.43 13.13 -15.23
CA PRO A 95 0.94 12.76 -15.54
C PRO A 95 1.02 11.69 -16.63
N PRO A 96 2.17 11.58 -17.33
CA PRO A 96 2.44 10.48 -18.25
C PRO A 96 2.65 9.17 -17.50
N TRP A 97 1.91 8.12 -17.88
CA TRP A 97 1.99 6.82 -17.21
C TRP A 97 2.91 5.80 -17.89
N LYS A 98 3.55 6.11 -19.02
CA LYS A 98 4.39 5.17 -19.78
C LYS A 98 5.56 4.55 -19.02
N ARG A 99 6.02 5.16 -17.92
CA ARG A 99 7.08 4.61 -17.06
C ARG A 99 6.56 3.69 -15.96
N THR A 100 5.25 3.70 -15.73
CA THR A 100 4.59 3.00 -14.62
C THR A 100 3.69 1.87 -15.12
N LEU A 101 3.01 2.08 -16.25
CA LEU A 101 2.10 1.10 -16.86
C LEU A 101 2.78 0.42 -18.05
N ALA A 102 2.68 -0.91 -18.10
CA ALA A 102 3.04 -1.64 -19.30
C ALA A 102 2.03 -1.32 -20.42
N ALA A 103 2.47 -1.32 -21.68
CA ALA A 103 1.60 -1.01 -22.82
C ALA A 103 0.31 -1.87 -22.88
N PRO A 104 0.34 -3.20 -22.61
CA PRO A 104 -0.88 -3.99 -22.56
C PRO A 104 -1.88 -3.52 -21.49
N ASP A 105 -1.41 -3.00 -20.36
CA ASP A 105 -2.24 -2.53 -19.26
C ASP A 105 -2.90 -1.20 -19.60
N ALA A 106 -2.13 -0.26 -20.16
CA ALA A 106 -2.66 1.01 -20.68
C ALA A 106 -3.73 0.77 -21.77
N LYS A 107 -3.51 -0.19 -22.66
CA LYS A 107 -4.48 -0.59 -23.69
C LYS A 107 -5.76 -1.18 -23.10
N ARG A 108 -5.67 -2.06 -22.10
CA ARG A 108 -6.85 -2.62 -21.40
C ARG A 108 -7.61 -1.52 -20.66
N LEU A 109 -6.90 -0.63 -19.97
CA LEU A 109 -7.48 0.52 -19.28
C LEU A 109 -8.23 1.45 -20.25
N ALA A 110 -7.62 1.78 -21.40
CA ALA A 110 -8.25 2.62 -22.40
C ALA A 110 -9.56 2.03 -22.95
N ARG A 111 -9.60 0.70 -23.18
CA ARG A 111 -10.83 0.01 -23.59
C ARG A 111 -11.91 0.05 -22.50
N HIS A 112 -11.52 -0.15 -21.25
CA HIS A 112 -12.45 -0.04 -20.12
C HIS A 112 -13.07 1.37 -20.04
N LEU A 113 -12.28 2.43 -20.19
CA LEU A 113 -12.80 3.80 -20.24
C LEU A 113 -13.76 4.06 -21.41
N VAL A 114 -13.62 3.35 -22.54
CA VAL A 114 -14.60 3.40 -23.63
C VAL A 114 -15.89 2.68 -23.24
N ALA A 115 -15.81 1.55 -22.53
CA ALA A 115 -16.97 0.79 -22.07
C ALA A 115 -17.82 1.56 -21.03
N LEU A 116 -17.17 2.29 -20.11
CA LEU A 116 -17.85 3.07 -19.07
C LEU A 116 -18.86 4.10 -19.60
N ARG A 117 -18.72 4.53 -20.86
CA ARG A 117 -19.62 5.50 -21.51
C ARG A 117 -21.04 4.96 -21.65
N GLY A 118 -21.21 3.64 -21.73
CA GLY A 118 -22.50 2.97 -21.82
C GLY A 118 -23.04 2.44 -20.48
N GLU A 119 -22.19 2.37 -19.46
CA GLU A 119 -22.49 1.77 -18.15
C GLU A 119 -22.91 2.79 -17.07
N ALA A 120 -22.94 4.09 -17.38
CA ALA A 120 -23.39 5.15 -16.46
C ALA A 120 -24.83 4.98 -15.93
N ALA A 121 -25.55 3.92 -16.31
CA ALA A 121 -26.86 3.52 -15.79
C ALA A 121 -26.82 2.31 -14.83
N VAL A 122 -25.69 1.64 -14.62
CA VAL A 122 -25.58 0.49 -13.72
C VAL A 122 -24.35 0.68 -12.83
N SER A 123 -24.59 1.07 -11.58
CA SER A 123 -23.57 1.07 -10.53
C SER A 123 -22.83 -0.27 -10.52
N PRO A 124 -21.49 -0.29 -10.52
CA PRO A 124 -20.75 -1.50 -10.25
C PRO A 124 -21.15 -1.96 -8.85
N THR A 125 -21.76 -3.15 -8.79
CA THR A 125 -21.90 -3.89 -7.54
C THR A 125 -20.55 -3.86 -6.83
N ALA A 126 -20.59 -3.54 -5.54
CA ALA A 126 -19.43 -3.46 -4.66
C ALA A 126 -18.44 -4.61 -4.96
N PRO A 127 -17.12 -4.35 -4.87
CA PRO A 127 -16.13 -5.37 -5.15
C PRO A 127 -16.50 -6.63 -4.35
N SER A 128 -16.66 -7.75 -5.08
CA SER A 128 -16.84 -9.06 -4.48
C SER A 128 -15.81 -9.19 -3.37
N ALA A 129 -16.30 -9.51 -2.17
CA ALA A 129 -15.49 -9.63 -0.97
C ALA A 129 -14.13 -10.26 -1.29
N PRO A 130 -13.03 -9.76 -0.69
CA PRO A 130 -11.73 -10.38 -0.89
C PRO A 130 -11.86 -11.88 -0.65
N PRO A 131 -11.26 -12.74 -1.51
CA PRO A 131 -11.31 -14.18 -1.31
C PRO A 131 -10.91 -14.46 0.13
N ALA A 132 -11.74 -15.22 0.85
CA ALA A 132 -11.67 -15.42 2.28
C ALA A 132 -10.20 -15.48 2.74
N GLU A 133 -9.71 -14.34 3.25
CA GLU A 133 -8.33 -14.21 3.66
C GLU A 133 -8.16 -15.22 4.78
N ASN A 134 -7.28 -16.20 4.56
CA ASN A 134 -6.94 -17.20 5.57
C ASN A 134 -6.29 -16.44 6.73
N ARG A 135 -7.14 -15.93 7.64
CA ARG A 135 -6.75 -15.24 8.86
C ARG A 135 -6.02 -16.26 9.69
N ARG A 136 -4.70 -16.30 9.51
CA ARG A 136 -3.82 -17.03 10.39
C ARG A 136 -4.15 -16.55 11.81
N PRO A 137 -4.44 -17.44 12.76
CA PRO A 137 -4.73 -17.03 14.12
C PRO A 137 -3.57 -16.18 14.64
N PHE A 138 -3.89 -15.16 15.43
CA PHE A 138 -2.88 -14.29 16.04
C PHE A 138 -1.82 -15.15 16.76
N PRO A 139 -0.51 -14.90 16.57
CA PRO A 139 0.54 -15.79 17.04
C PRO A 139 0.80 -15.60 18.54
N TRP A 140 -0.13 -16.08 19.36
CA TRP A 140 -0.09 -15.99 20.83
C TRP A 140 1.23 -16.51 21.42
N ALA A 141 1.85 -17.51 20.81
CA ALA A 141 3.15 -18.04 21.24
C ALA A 141 4.27 -16.99 21.11
N ILE A 142 4.29 -16.21 20.02
CA ILE A 142 5.27 -15.14 19.81
C ILE A 142 5.03 -14.01 20.83
N SER A 143 3.77 -13.63 21.04
CA SER A 143 3.43 -12.60 22.04
C SER A 143 3.77 -13.02 23.47
N ALA A 144 3.57 -14.29 23.84
CA ALA A 144 3.92 -14.80 25.15
C ALA A 144 5.44 -14.76 25.41
N VAL A 145 6.26 -15.10 24.41
CA VAL A 145 7.73 -15.01 24.50
C VAL A 145 8.19 -13.57 24.66
N ILE A 146 7.67 -12.64 23.84
CA ILE A 146 8.00 -11.21 23.95
C ILE A 146 7.63 -10.65 25.32
N LEU A 147 6.44 -11.00 25.85
CA LEU A 147 6.01 -10.55 27.18
C LEU A 147 6.88 -11.12 28.30
N ALA A 148 7.32 -12.38 28.17
CA ALA A 148 8.23 -13.01 29.13
C ALA A 148 9.61 -12.32 29.14
N GLU A 149 10.15 -11.98 27.96
CA GLU A 149 11.41 -11.25 27.85
C GLU A 149 11.31 -9.82 28.43
N ILE A 150 10.23 -9.09 28.13
CA ILE A 150 9.99 -7.76 28.70
C ILE A 150 9.88 -7.84 30.23
N ALA A 151 9.17 -8.84 30.76
CA ALA A 151 9.05 -9.04 32.20
C ALA A 151 10.41 -9.37 32.85
N LEU A 152 11.22 -10.20 32.20
CA LEU A 152 12.57 -10.55 32.66
C LEU A 152 13.48 -9.32 32.69
N LEU A 153 13.48 -8.50 31.64
CA LEU A 153 14.24 -7.25 31.57
C LEU A 153 13.78 -6.27 32.66
N ALA A 154 12.47 -6.09 32.84
CA ALA A 154 11.92 -5.23 33.87
C ALA A 154 12.26 -5.70 35.30
N TRP A 155 12.40 -7.01 35.50
CA TRP A 155 12.86 -7.58 36.76
C TRP A 155 14.37 -7.39 36.97
N MET A 156 15.17 -7.60 35.92
CA MET A 156 16.62 -7.40 35.98
C MET A 156 17.01 -5.95 36.25
N LEU A 157 16.29 -5.00 35.64
CA LEU A 157 16.54 -3.57 35.84
C LEU A 157 16.21 -3.15 37.29
N ARG A 158 15.09 -3.60 37.85
CA ARG A 158 14.72 -3.32 39.25
C ARG A 158 15.73 -3.87 40.26
N ARG A 159 16.36 -5.01 39.98
CA ARG A 159 17.40 -5.58 40.86
C ARG A 159 18.70 -4.77 40.90
N ARG A 160 18.92 -3.85 39.97
CA ARG A 160 20.12 -2.98 39.96
C ARG A 160 19.92 -1.69 40.76
N GLU A 161 18.71 -1.42 41.22
CA GLU A 161 18.33 -0.18 41.92
C GLU A 161 18.29 -0.34 43.45
N GLU A 162 18.75 -1.47 44.00
CA GLU A 162 18.82 -1.68 45.44
C GLU A 162 19.77 -0.64 46.06
N PRO A 163 19.29 0.25 46.95
CA PRO A 163 20.13 1.31 47.52
C PRO A 163 21.19 0.72 48.44
N PRO A 164 22.41 1.29 48.49
CA PRO A 164 23.47 0.78 49.35
C PRO A 164 23.04 0.82 50.82
N ASP A 165 23.37 -0.25 51.56
CA ASP A 165 23.07 -0.42 52.99
C ASP A 165 23.41 0.84 53.79
N VAL A 166 22.41 1.38 54.48
CA VAL A 166 22.58 2.50 55.42
C VAL A 166 23.39 1.97 56.61
N VAL A 167 24.67 2.34 56.67
CA VAL A 167 25.55 2.06 57.80
C VAL A 167 24.95 2.68 59.07
N PRO A 168 24.70 1.91 60.15
CA PRO A 168 24.21 2.46 61.40
C PRO A 168 25.22 3.47 61.97
N GLN A 169 24.75 4.68 62.26
CA GLN A 169 25.56 5.70 62.94
C GLN A 169 25.62 5.36 64.44
N ASP A 170 26.81 5.13 64.99
CA ASP A 170 26.99 4.95 66.43
C ASP A 170 26.62 6.25 67.18
N PRO A 171 25.95 6.14 68.35
CA PRO A 171 25.57 7.32 69.12
C PRO A 171 26.80 8.05 69.68
N PRO A 172 26.73 9.38 69.85
CA PRO A 172 27.87 10.17 70.30
C PRO A 172 28.26 9.80 71.74
N VAL A 173 29.54 9.46 71.91
CA VAL A 173 30.16 9.24 73.23
C VAL A 173 30.33 10.61 73.89
N CYS A 174 29.53 10.90 74.92
CA CYS A 174 29.76 12.04 75.81
C CYS A 174 31.07 11.83 76.59
N ARG A 175 31.93 12.84 76.58
CA ARG A 175 33.23 12.88 77.28
C ARG A 175 33.13 13.75 78.52
#